data_AF-A0A657AGZ3-F1
#
_entry.id   AF-A0A657AGZ3-F1
#
_cell.length_a   1.000
_cell.length_b   1.000
_cell.length_c   1.000
_cell.angle_alpha   90.00
_cell.angle_beta   90.00
_cell.angle_gamma   90.00
#
_symmetry.space_group_name_H-M   'P 1'
#
loop_
_entity.id
_entity.type
_entity.pdbx_description
1 polymer ?
#
loop_
_entity_poly.entity_id
_entity_poly.type
_entity_poly.pdbx_seq_one_letter_code
_entity_poly.pdbx_strand_id
1 'polypeptide(L)'
;MAIQWFPGHMHKARKEIKKVMSQIDVVIEILDARIPFSSSNPMIRQLKEDKPCIKILNKSDLADPDVVKAWQEHFEKDAQVKTLAISANTLSNKGAIANLCRKLAPHRQDSDKPINAMIMGIPNVGKSTLINSIAGRAIAKVGNEPAVTKRQQKINLDNGIVLSDTPGVLWPKLEPETCGYRLAATGAVKDTAMEYESVAIFALEHLANHYPEALATRFKLDFSTFDLQQDK
;
A
#
# COMPACT_ATOMS: atom_id res chain seq x y z
N MET A 1 -18.07 10.68 -6.25
CA MET A 1 -18.13 9.40 -6.99
C MET A 1 -18.01 8.18 -6.07
N ALA A 2 -19.02 7.30 -6.04
CA ALA A 2 -18.93 5.99 -5.40
C ALA A 2 -18.24 4.99 -6.32
N ILE A 3 -16.93 4.78 -6.15
CA ILE A 3 -16.20 3.70 -6.85
C ILE A 3 -16.67 2.36 -6.26
N GLN A 4 -17.71 1.77 -6.84
CA GLN A 4 -18.14 0.41 -6.52
C GLN A 4 -17.29 -0.57 -7.32
N TRP A 5 -16.07 -0.82 -6.84
CA TRP A 5 -15.17 -1.79 -7.45
C TRP A 5 -14.86 -2.93 -6.47
N PHE A 6 -15.71 -3.94 -6.46
CA PHE A 6 -15.46 -5.20 -5.76
C PHE A 6 -15.80 -6.42 -6.65
N PRO A 7 -14.91 -6.77 -7.59
CA PRO A 7 -15.14 -7.90 -8.48
C PRO A 7 -15.22 -9.23 -7.72
N GLY A 8 -15.92 -10.22 -8.29
CA GLY A 8 -16.02 -11.58 -7.72
C GLY A 8 -14.68 -12.25 -7.38
N HIS A 9 -13.60 -11.90 -8.09
CA HIS A 9 -12.25 -12.41 -7.79
C HIS A 9 -11.72 -11.92 -6.42
N MET A 10 -12.13 -10.74 -5.95
CA MET A 10 -11.73 -10.22 -4.63
C MET A 10 -12.45 -10.95 -3.49
N HIS A 11 -13.71 -11.37 -3.68
CA HIS A 11 -14.40 -12.25 -2.74
C HIS A 11 -13.68 -13.59 -2.58
N LYS A 12 -13.20 -14.15 -3.70
CA LYS A 12 -12.41 -15.38 -3.70
C LYS A 12 -11.08 -15.19 -2.96
N ALA A 13 -10.33 -14.13 -3.28
CA ALA A 13 -9.08 -13.81 -2.61
C ALA A 13 -9.25 -13.67 -1.09
N ARG A 14 -10.30 -12.98 -0.63
CA ARG A 14 -10.64 -12.87 0.80
C ARG A 14 -10.83 -14.24 1.46
N LYS A 15 -11.59 -15.14 0.82
CA LYS A 15 -11.83 -16.50 1.35
C LYS A 15 -10.54 -17.32 1.40
N GLU A 16 -9.68 -17.20 0.39
CA GLU A 16 -8.38 -17.88 0.34
C GLU A 16 -7.45 -17.38 1.45
N ILE A 17 -7.32 -16.06 1.61
CA ILE A 17 -6.54 -15.44 2.68
C ILE A 17 -7.00 -15.93 4.06
N LYS A 18 -8.31 -15.92 4.33
CA LYS A 18 -8.85 -16.36 5.62
C LYS A 18 -8.49 -17.82 5.94
N LYS A 19 -8.46 -18.71 4.94
CA LYS A 19 -8.11 -20.14 5.14
C LYS A 19 -6.65 -20.36 5.54
N VAL A 20 -5.74 -19.53 5.02
CA VAL A 20 -4.30 -19.68 5.27
C VAL A 20 -3.79 -18.78 6.38
N MET A 21 -4.59 -17.80 6.84
CA MET A 21 -4.18 -16.80 7.81
C MET A 21 -3.63 -17.43 9.09
N SER A 22 -4.25 -18.50 9.61
CA SER A 22 -3.78 -19.18 10.84
C SER A 22 -2.32 -19.65 10.78
N GLN A 23 -1.78 -19.92 9.59
CA GLN A 23 -0.40 -20.38 9.37
C GLN A 23 0.63 -19.23 9.29
N ILE A 24 0.16 -17.99 9.20
CA ILE A 24 0.99 -16.78 9.06
C ILE A 24 1.48 -16.30 10.42
N ASP A 25 2.76 -16.00 10.54
CA ASP A 25 3.35 -15.43 11.75
C ASP A 25 3.31 -13.90 11.72
N VAL A 26 3.54 -13.28 10.55
CA VAL A 26 3.60 -11.81 10.38
C VAL A 26 2.85 -11.38 9.11
N VAL A 27 2.02 -10.35 9.23
CA VAL A 27 1.39 -9.70 8.06
C VAL A 27 2.26 -8.53 7.59
N ILE A 28 2.44 -8.39 6.29
CA ILE A 28 3.11 -7.25 5.66
C ILE A 28 2.07 -6.52 4.80
N GLU A 29 1.56 -5.40 5.29
CA GLU A 29 0.62 -4.56 4.55
C GLU A 29 1.38 -3.51 3.75
N ILE A 30 1.28 -3.55 2.42
CA ILE A 30 1.88 -2.56 1.54
C ILE A 30 0.87 -1.44 1.29
N LEU A 31 1.30 -0.22 1.59
CA LEU A 31 0.58 1.03 1.41
C LEU A 31 1.26 1.90 0.35
N ASP A 32 0.50 2.82 -0.23
CA ASP A 32 1.07 3.92 -1.02
C ASP A 32 1.36 5.08 -0.07
N ALA A 33 2.62 5.47 0.04
CA ALA A 33 3.10 6.52 0.95
C ALA A 33 2.43 7.88 0.70
N ARG A 34 1.94 8.13 -0.52
CA ARG A 34 1.22 9.36 -0.89
C ARG A 34 -0.17 9.43 -0.26
N ILE A 35 -0.78 8.28 0.04
CA ILE A 35 -2.14 8.16 0.58
C ILE A 35 -2.24 7.05 1.64
N PRO A 36 -1.50 7.10 2.77
CA PRO A 36 -1.37 5.95 3.66
C PRO A 36 -2.70 5.48 4.27
N PHE A 37 -3.60 6.41 4.58
CA PHE A 37 -4.95 6.09 5.03
C PHE A 37 -5.79 5.44 3.92
N SER A 38 -5.93 6.10 2.78
CA SER A 38 -6.81 5.64 1.69
C SER A 38 -6.30 4.38 0.99
N SER A 39 -5.02 4.03 1.15
CA SER A 39 -4.46 2.76 0.64
C SER A 39 -4.45 1.63 1.67
N SER A 40 -4.76 1.92 2.96
CA SER A 40 -4.89 0.88 3.99
C SER A 40 -6.28 0.29 3.95
N ASN A 41 -6.37 -1.02 3.81
CA ASN A 41 -7.65 -1.70 3.64
C ASN A 41 -8.20 -2.12 5.02
N PRO A 42 -9.37 -1.61 5.45
CA PRO A 42 -9.98 -2.00 6.73
C PRO A 42 -10.23 -3.51 6.86
N MET A 43 -10.43 -4.21 5.74
CA MET A 43 -10.56 -5.67 5.74
C MET A 43 -9.25 -6.37 6.09
N ILE A 44 -8.08 -5.81 5.78
CA ILE A 44 -6.79 -6.38 6.20
C ILE A 44 -6.69 -6.34 7.72
N ARG A 45 -7.11 -5.23 8.34
CA ARG A 45 -7.18 -5.11 9.81
C ARG A 45 -8.08 -6.18 10.42
N GLN A 46 -9.22 -6.49 9.80
CA GLN A 46 -10.12 -7.56 10.26
C GLN A 46 -9.55 -8.96 10.04
N LEU A 47 -8.86 -9.19 8.92
CA LEU A 47 -8.32 -10.51 8.56
C LEU A 47 -7.07 -10.87 9.36
N LYS A 48 -6.23 -9.90 9.74
CA LYS A 48 -4.99 -10.18 10.46
C LYS A 48 -5.22 -10.61 11.92
N GLU A 49 -6.40 -10.33 12.49
CA GLU A 49 -6.71 -10.57 13.90
C GLU A 49 -5.61 -9.93 14.79
N ASP A 50 -5.05 -10.68 15.73
CA ASP A 50 -4.01 -10.21 16.66
C ASP A 50 -2.58 -10.38 16.12
N LYS A 51 -2.41 -10.69 14.83
CA LYS A 51 -1.08 -10.89 14.25
C LYS A 51 -0.32 -9.57 14.14
N PRO A 52 0.98 -9.57 14.44
CA PRO A 52 1.82 -8.41 14.24
C PRO A 52 1.87 -8.02 12.76
N CYS A 53 1.98 -6.72 12.50
CA CYS A 53 1.88 -6.16 11.16
C CYS A 53 3.07 -5.25 10.87
N ILE A 54 3.69 -5.44 9.71
CA ILE A 54 4.62 -4.48 9.11
C ILE A 54 3.83 -3.68 8.08
N LYS A 55 3.65 -2.38 8.32
CA LYS A 55 3.11 -1.45 7.32
C LYS A 55 4.25 -0.86 6.50
N ILE A 56 4.34 -1.25 5.25
CA ILE A 56 5.33 -0.72 4.31
C ILE A 56 4.71 0.45 3.56
N LEU A 57 5.22 1.66 3.80
CA LEU A 57 4.84 2.87 3.07
C LEU A 57 5.70 2.93 1.80
N ASN A 58 5.24 2.27 0.73
CA ASN A 58 5.96 2.20 -0.53
C ASN A 58 5.75 3.47 -1.38
N LYS A 59 6.67 3.72 -2.33
CA LYS A 59 6.72 4.95 -3.13
C LYS A 59 6.98 6.19 -2.27
N SER A 60 7.75 6.03 -1.19
CA SER A 60 8.09 7.14 -0.30
C SER A 60 8.92 8.22 -1.01
N ASP A 61 9.59 7.88 -2.11
CA ASP A 61 10.27 8.84 -3.00
C ASP A 61 9.32 9.80 -3.73
N LEU A 62 8.03 9.48 -3.79
CA LEU A 62 6.99 10.32 -4.41
C LEU A 62 6.08 11.02 -3.39
N ALA A 63 6.37 10.89 -2.10
CA ALA A 63 5.54 11.38 -1.01
C ALA A 63 6.28 12.46 -0.21
N ASP A 64 5.51 13.35 0.41
CA ASP A 64 6.06 14.34 1.33
C ASP A 64 6.69 13.61 2.55
N PRO A 65 7.99 13.83 2.83
CA PRO A 65 8.70 13.11 3.88
C PRO A 65 8.18 13.41 5.30
N ASP A 66 7.71 14.63 5.55
CA ASP A 66 7.16 15.01 6.86
C ASP A 66 5.80 14.36 7.08
N VAL A 67 4.97 14.30 6.04
CA VAL A 67 3.68 13.59 6.06
C VAL A 67 3.91 12.08 6.25
N VAL A 68 4.88 11.49 5.54
CA VAL A 68 5.24 10.07 5.71
C VAL A 68 5.64 9.78 7.15
N LYS A 69 6.51 10.61 7.74
CA LYS A 69 6.95 10.47 9.13
C LYS A 69 5.77 10.56 10.11
N ALA A 70 4.88 11.54 9.94
CA ALA A 70 3.68 11.67 10.77
C ALA A 70 2.77 10.43 10.69
N TRP A 71 2.62 9.82 9.50
CA TRP A 71 1.89 8.56 9.34
C TRP A 71 2.59 7.38 9.99
N GLN A 72 3.91 7.30 9.93
CA GLN A 72 4.67 6.26 10.63
C GLN A 72 4.42 6.34 12.14
N GLU A 73 4.58 7.53 12.72
CA GLU A 73 4.31 7.78 14.14
C GLU A 73 2.86 7.46 14.51
N HIS A 74 1.89 7.81 13.66
CA HIS A 74 0.48 7.48 13.87
C HIS A 74 0.23 5.96 13.91
N PHE A 75 0.77 5.22 12.94
CA PHE A 75 0.57 3.78 12.84
C PHE A 75 1.26 3.00 13.97
N GLU A 76 2.45 3.44 14.40
CA GLU A 76 3.21 2.78 15.48
C GLU A 76 2.68 3.06 16.89
N LYS A 77 1.58 3.82 17.03
CA LYS A 77 0.80 3.87 18.28
C LYS A 77 0.21 2.51 18.65
N ASP A 78 -0.04 1.67 17.67
CA ASP A 78 -0.37 0.26 17.88
C ASP A 78 0.94 -0.52 18.10
N ALA A 79 1.11 -1.10 19.30
CA ALA A 79 2.32 -1.81 19.68
C ALA A 79 2.63 -3.04 18.79
N GLN A 80 1.63 -3.58 18.10
CA GLN A 80 1.79 -4.69 17.15
C GLN A 80 2.18 -4.25 15.75
N VAL A 81 2.26 -2.93 15.50
CA VAL A 81 2.56 -2.36 14.20
C VAL A 81 3.97 -1.79 14.17
N LYS A 82 4.71 -2.16 13.12
CA LYS A 82 5.96 -1.49 12.76
C LYS A 82 5.89 -0.97 11.34
N THR A 83 6.56 0.14 11.09
CA THR A 83 6.50 0.81 9.78
C THR A 83 7.85 0.80 9.09
N LEU A 84 7.82 0.83 7.76
CA LEU A 84 9.01 1.04 6.94
C LEU A 84 8.64 1.83 5.70
N ALA A 85 9.19 3.04 5.56
CA ALA A 85 9.06 3.83 4.33
C ALA A 85 10.14 3.39 3.34
N ILE A 86 9.73 3.02 2.12
CA ILE A 86 10.66 2.53 1.09
C ILE A 86 10.28 3.02 -0.31
N SER A 87 11.26 3.01 -1.19
CA SER A 87 11.05 2.85 -2.63
C SER A 87 11.36 1.40 -3.01
N ALA A 88 10.38 0.66 -3.53
CA ALA A 88 10.53 -0.77 -3.85
C ALA A 88 11.65 -1.09 -4.87
N ASN A 89 12.15 -0.08 -5.58
CA ASN A 89 13.24 -0.22 -6.54
C ASN A 89 14.63 -0.32 -5.87
N THR A 90 14.72 -0.11 -4.55
CA THR A 90 16.01 -0.14 -3.83
C THR A 90 16.24 -1.51 -3.18
N LEU A 91 17.37 -2.15 -3.52
CA LEU A 91 17.77 -3.47 -3.01
C LEU A 91 18.06 -3.51 -1.50
N SER A 92 18.23 -2.35 -0.85
CA SER A 92 18.51 -2.21 0.59
C SER A 92 17.39 -2.71 1.51
N ASN A 93 16.20 -2.99 0.96
CA ASN A 93 15.00 -3.25 1.76
C ASN A 93 14.88 -4.71 2.27
N LYS A 94 15.61 -5.67 1.68
CA LYS A 94 15.52 -7.10 2.04
C LYS A 94 15.92 -7.36 3.49
N GLY A 95 17.05 -6.79 3.92
CA GLY A 95 17.57 -6.98 5.28
C GLY A 95 16.67 -6.35 6.36
N ALA A 96 16.17 -5.14 6.10
CA ALA A 96 15.28 -4.44 7.01
C ALA A 96 13.97 -5.20 7.25
N ILE A 97 13.31 -5.65 6.17
CA ILE A 97 12.07 -6.44 6.27
C ILE A 97 12.32 -7.75 7.00
N ALA A 98 13.41 -8.45 6.69
CA ALA A 98 13.74 -9.70 7.36
C ALA A 98 13.98 -9.52 8.87
N ASN A 99 14.67 -8.47 9.26
CA ASN A 99 14.93 -8.15 10.66
C ASN A 99 13.63 -7.80 11.40
N LEU A 100 12.71 -7.05 10.78
CA LEU A 100 11.40 -6.78 11.37
C LEU A 100 10.58 -8.05 11.55
N CYS A 101 10.55 -8.95 10.56
CA CYS A 101 9.86 -10.24 10.68
C CYS A 101 10.37 -11.05 11.87
N ARG A 102 11.70 -11.14 12.08
CA ARG A 102 12.30 -11.86 13.21
C ARG A 102 12.00 -11.22 14.57
N LYS A 103 11.94 -9.88 14.63
CA LYS A 103 11.56 -9.15 15.85
C LYS A 103 10.08 -9.36 16.20
N LEU A 104 9.21 -9.43 15.21
CA LEU A 104 7.77 -9.57 15.39
C LEU A 104 7.31 -11.04 15.56
N ALA A 105 8.15 -12.01 15.21
CA ALA A 105 7.88 -13.44 15.43
C ALA A 105 8.96 -14.09 16.33
N PRO A 106 9.09 -13.66 17.61
CA PRO A 106 10.12 -14.17 18.51
C PRO A 106 9.97 -15.67 18.78
N HIS A 107 8.74 -16.21 18.72
CA HIS A 107 8.47 -17.65 18.84
C HIS A 107 9.09 -18.51 17.74
N ARG A 108 9.66 -17.89 16.69
CA ARG A 108 10.37 -18.56 15.60
C ARG A 108 11.90 -18.44 15.69
N GLN A 109 12.45 -17.70 16.66
CA GLN A 109 13.91 -17.50 16.74
C GLN A 109 14.66 -18.81 17.01
N ASP A 110 14.12 -19.67 17.88
CA ASP A 110 14.70 -20.97 18.23
C ASP A 110 14.05 -22.14 17.46
N SER A 111 13.32 -21.85 16.39
CA SER A 111 12.61 -22.86 15.60
C SER A 111 13.33 -23.15 14.29
N ASP A 112 13.48 -24.43 13.95
CA ASP A 112 13.92 -24.86 12.61
C ASP A 112 12.92 -24.49 11.49
N LYS A 113 11.70 -24.09 11.86
CA LYS A 113 10.65 -23.74 10.90
C LYS A 113 10.77 -22.27 10.48
N PRO A 114 10.63 -21.96 9.19
CA PRO A 114 10.70 -20.59 8.71
C PRO A 114 9.55 -19.74 9.24
N ILE A 115 9.78 -18.42 9.27
CA ILE A 115 8.75 -17.41 9.53
C ILE A 115 7.86 -17.31 8.29
N ASN A 116 6.57 -17.58 8.46
CA ASN A 116 5.58 -17.40 7.39
C ASN A 116 5.09 -15.95 7.40
N ALA A 117 5.48 -15.18 6.40
CA ALA A 117 4.99 -13.82 6.19
C ALA A 117 3.92 -13.80 5.08
N MET A 118 2.95 -12.91 5.16
CA MET A 118 1.96 -12.69 4.10
C MET A 118 1.98 -11.25 3.63
N ILE A 119 2.20 -11.02 2.34
CA ILE A 119 2.05 -9.69 1.74
C ILE A 119 0.60 -9.45 1.39
N MET A 120 0.08 -8.31 1.82
CA MET A 120 -1.26 -7.83 1.56
C MET A 120 -1.23 -6.37 1.13
N GLY A 121 -2.30 -5.91 0.50
CA GLY A 121 -2.44 -4.52 0.08
C GLY A 121 -3.35 -4.40 -1.14
N ILE A 122 -3.78 -3.18 -1.43
CA ILE A 122 -4.66 -2.91 -2.57
C ILE A 122 -3.90 -3.09 -3.91
N PRO A 123 -4.58 -3.08 -5.07
CA PRO A 123 -3.89 -3.05 -6.37
C PRO A 123 -2.90 -1.88 -6.52
N ASN A 124 -1.86 -2.06 -7.33
CA ASN A 124 -0.89 -1.02 -7.73
C ASN A 124 -0.08 -0.29 -6.63
N VAL A 125 -0.14 -0.73 -5.37
CA VAL A 125 0.78 -0.27 -4.29
C VAL A 125 2.20 -0.80 -4.42
N GLY A 126 2.49 -1.69 -5.38
CA GLY A 126 3.84 -2.20 -5.63
C GLY A 126 4.20 -3.53 -4.93
N LYS A 127 3.20 -4.34 -4.56
CA LYS A 127 3.42 -5.69 -3.97
C LYS A 127 4.38 -6.55 -4.80
N SER A 128 4.09 -6.75 -6.09
CA SER A 128 4.90 -7.59 -6.99
C SER A 128 6.33 -7.03 -7.18
N THR A 129 6.46 -5.71 -7.28
CA THR A 129 7.77 -5.05 -7.39
C THR A 129 8.60 -5.29 -6.13
N LEU A 130 8.00 -5.12 -4.95
CA LEU A 130 8.68 -5.38 -3.70
C LEU A 130 9.07 -6.85 -3.57
N ILE A 131 8.18 -7.78 -3.92
CA ILE A 131 8.44 -9.23 -3.91
C ILE A 131 9.66 -9.56 -4.77
N ASN A 132 9.72 -9.05 -5.99
CA ASN A 132 10.85 -9.32 -6.89
C ASN A 132 12.16 -8.71 -6.34
N SER A 133 12.08 -7.50 -5.76
CA SER A 133 13.21 -6.82 -5.14
C SER A 133 13.78 -7.61 -3.96
N ILE A 134 12.95 -8.07 -3.03
CA ILE A 134 13.40 -8.85 -1.86
C ILE A 134 13.77 -10.30 -2.20
N ALA A 135 13.21 -10.86 -3.27
CA ALA A 135 13.59 -12.17 -3.76
C ALA A 135 14.87 -12.15 -4.62
N GLY A 136 15.28 -10.97 -5.11
CA GLY A 136 16.44 -10.81 -5.99
C GLY A 136 16.27 -11.41 -7.39
N ARG A 137 15.04 -11.77 -7.78
CA ARG A 137 14.72 -12.37 -9.07
C ARG A 137 13.27 -12.06 -9.48
N ALA A 138 12.98 -12.09 -10.78
CA ALA A 138 11.63 -11.89 -11.29
C ALA A 138 10.75 -13.13 -11.04
N ILE A 139 9.87 -13.06 -10.03
CA ILE A 139 8.92 -14.13 -9.66
C ILE A 139 7.48 -13.68 -9.94
N ALA A 140 7.13 -12.51 -9.43
CA ALA A 140 5.80 -11.94 -9.55
C ALA A 140 5.67 -11.09 -10.83
N LYS A 141 4.55 -11.22 -11.53
CA LYS A 141 4.24 -10.36 -12.67
C LYS A 141 4.01 -8.92 -12.20
N VAL A 142 4.68 -7.97 -12.84
CA VAL A 142 4.54 -6.53 -12.58
C VAL A 142 3.78 -5.91 -13.74
N GLY A 143 2.82 -5.06 -13.43
CA GLY A 143 2.03 -4.29 -14.39
C GLY A 143 1.25 -3.21 -13.67
N ASN A 144 0.90 -2.15 -14.39
CA ASN A 144 0.13 -1.02 -13.84
C ASN A 144 -1.39 -1.26 -13.90
N GLU A 145 -1.83 -2.36 -14.50
CA GLU A 145 -3.24 -2.73 -14.49
C GLU A 145 -3.62 -3.47 -13.19
N PRO A 146 -4.75 -3.10 -12.56
CA PRO A 146 -5.27 -3.86 -11.45
C PRO A 146 -5.61 -5.32 -11.82
N ALA A 147 -5.38 -6.24 -10.88
CA ALA A 147 -5.61 -7.70 -10.99
C ALA A 147 -4.60 -8.51 -11.83
N VAL A 148 -3.35 -8.03 -11.96
CA VAL A 148 -2.23 -8.78 -12.57
C VAL A 148 -1.88 -10.06 -11.78
N THR A 149 -1.80 -9.99 -10.45
CA THR A 149 -1.59 -11.17 -9.59
C THR A 149 -2.92 -11.91 -9.41
N LYS A 150 -3.01 -13.14 -9.93
CA LYS A 150 -4.26 -13.92 -9.99
C LYS A 150 -4.34 -15.11 -9.03
N ARG A 151 -3.22 -15.57 -8.46
CA ARG A 151 -3.17 -16.72 -7.55
C ARG A 151 -2.16 -16.48 -6.43
N GLN A 152 -2.43 -17.06 -5.26
CA GLN A 152 -1.49 -17.06 -4.15
C GLN A 152 -0.27 -17.93 -4.48
N GLN A 153 0.93 -17.46 -4.13
CA GLN A 153 2.18 -18.20 -4.30
C GLN A 153 3.02 -18.12 -3.02
N LYS A 154 3.79 -19.18 -2.72
CA LYS A 154 4.78 -19.17 -1.63
C LYS A 154 6.17 -18.98 -2.22
N ILE A 155 6.93 -18.06 -1.65
CA ILE A 155 8.26 -17.67 -2.10
C ILE A 155 9.22 -17.80 -0.93
N ASN A 156 10.23 -18.66 -1.05
CA ASN A 156 11.33 -18.70 -0.10
C ASN A 156 12.29 -17.54 -0.39
N LEU A 157 12.62 -16.74 0.63
CA LEU A 157 13.55 -15.61 0.52
C LEU A 157 15.01 -15.98 0.85
N ASP A 158 15.26 -17.26 1.13
CA ASP A 158 16.57 -17.85 1.44
C ASP A 158 17.25 -17.21 2.68
N ASN A 159 16.44 -16.72 3.61
CA ASN A 159 16.88 -16.05 4.84
C ASN A 159 16.02 -16.45 6.07
N GLY A 160 15.36 -17.61 6.00
CA GLY A 160 14.46 -18.13 7.03
C GLY A 160 13.02 -17.59 6.95
N ILE A 161 12.65 -16.92 5.86
CA ILE A 161 11.31 -16.35 5.64
C ILE A 161 10.66 -16.97 4.41
N VAL A 162 9.44 -17.44 4.57
CA VAL A 162 8.56 -17.87 3.49
C VAL A 162 7.45 -16.84 3.32
N LEU A 163 7.40 -16.22 2.15
CA LEU A 163 6.50 -15.15 1.80
C LEU A 163 5.31 -15.69 1.00
N SER A 164 4.09 -15.41 1.47
CA SER A 164 2.86 -15.63 0.71
C SER A 164 2.51 -14.37 -0.08
N ASP A 165 2.60 -14.44 -1.41
CA ASP A 165 2.08 -13.41 -2.31
C ASP A 165 0.56 -13.57 -2.45
N THR A 166 -0.20 -12.50 -2.29
CA THR A 166 -1.65 -12.49 -2.42
C THR A 166 -2.11 -11.49 -3.47
N PRO A 167 -3.17 -11.79 -4.24
CA PRO A 167 -3.80 -10.80 -5.12
C PRO A 167 -4.15 -9.52 -4.37
N GLY A 168 -4.11 -8.37 -5.06
CA GLY A 168 -4.56 -7.12 -4.45
C GLY A 168 -6.06 -7.19 -4.11
N VAL A 169 -6.42 -6.84 -2.88
CA VAL A 169 -7.81 -6.86 -2.40
C VAL A 169 -8.20 -5.44 -2.01
N LEU A 170 -9.25 -4.90 -2.65
CA LEU A 170 -9.95 -3.71 -2.17
C LEU A 170 -11.07 -4.09 -1.20
N TRP A 171 -11.81 -3.12 -0.68
CA TRP A 171 -12.99 -3.33 0.15
C TRP A 171 -14.23 -2.72 -0.50
N PRO A 172 -15.44 -3.25 -0.20
CA PRO A 172 -16.64 -2.96 -0.99
C PRO A 172 -17.11 -1.50 -0.95
N LYS A 173 -16.84 -0.79 0.16
CA LYS A 173 -17.30 0.57 0.38
C LYS A 173 -16.13 1.45 0.77
N LEU A 174 -15.66 2.26 -0.18
CA LEU A 174 -14.61 3.24 0.07
C LEU A 174 -15.23 4.43 0.82
N GLU A 175 -14.95 4.50 2.12
CA GLU A 175 -15.38 5.60 2.99
C GLU A 175 -14.17 6.24 3.67
N PRO A 176 -14.14 7.58 3.77
CA PRO A 176 -15.02 8.55 3.11
C PRO A 176 -14.84 8.54 1.58
N GLU A 177 -15.75 9.19 0.86
CA GLU A 177 -15.76 9.23 -0.62
C GLU A 177 -14.45 9.78 -1.22
N THR A 178 -13.79 10.69 -0.51
CA THR A 178 -12.47 11.23 -0.88
C THR A 178 -11.38 10.16 -1.01
N CYS A 179 -11.54 8.99 -0.39
CA CYS A 179 -10.66 7.85 -0.61
C CYS A 179 -10.72 7.36 -2.07
N GLY A 180 -11.90 7.39 -2.70
CA GLY A 180 -12.06 6.99 -4.10
C GLY A 180 -11.23 7.88 -5.02
N TYR A 181 -11.32 9.19 -4.86
CA TYR A 181 -10.55 10.15 -5.65
C TYR A 181 -9.04 10.01 -5.43
N ARG A 182 -8.59 9.81 -4.18
CA ARG A 182 -7.18 9.54 -3.86
C ARG A 182 -6.67 8.26 -4.51
N LEU A 183 -7.45 7.19 -4.47
CA LEU A 183 -7.12 5.91 -5.09
C LEU A 183 -7.08 6.02 -6.62
N ALA A 184 -7.99 6.80 -7.21
CA ALA A 184 -7.99 7.08 -8.64
C ALA A 184 -6.76 7.91 -9.06
N ALA A 185 -6.50 9.03 -8.39
CA ALA A 185 -5.37 9.93 -8.66
C ALA A 185 -4.00 9.25 -8.52
N THR A 186 -3.90 8.20 -7.70
CA THR A 186 -2.67 7.43 -7.48
C THR A 186 -2.54 6.19 -8.37
N GLY A 187 -3.55 5.91 -9.21
CA GLY A 187 -3.57 4.80 -10.15
C GLY A 187 -3.93 3.45 -9.52
N ALA A 188 -4.59 3.41 -8.36
CA ALA A 188 -5.01 2.18 -7.71
C ALA A 188 -6.34 1.62 -8.26
N VAL A 189 -7.10 2.44 -8.99
CA VAL A 189 -8.39 2.10 -9.62
C VAL A 189 -8.22 2.06 -11.14
N LYS A 190 -9.02 1.23 -11.81
CA LYS A 190 -9.04 1.15 -13.28
C LYS A 190 -9.65 2.42 -13.89
N ASP A 191 -9.13 2.80 -15.04
CA ASP A 191 -9.59 3.91 -15.89
C ASP A 191 -11.10 3.86 -16.16
N THR A 192 -11.64 2.66 -16.41
CA THR A 192 -13.08 2.45 -16.67
C THR A 192 -13.99 2.69 -15.46
N ALA A 193 -13.43 2.91 -14.28
CA ALA A 193 -14.17 3.08 -13.02
C ALA A 193 -14.04 4.49 -12.43
N MET A 194 -13.58 5.46 -13.25
CA MET A 194 -13.43 6.85 -12.82
C MET A 194 -13.78 7.85 -13.93
N GLU A 195 -14.21 9.04 -13.53
CA GLU A 195 -14.31 10.21 -14.39
C GLU A 195 -13.04 11.05 -14.26
N TYR A 196 -12.26 11.14 -15.34
CA TYR A 196 -10.95 11.81 -15.32
C TYR A 196 -11.03 13.27 -14.90
N GLU A 197 -12.04 14.00 -15.36
CA GLU A 197 -12.23 15.41 -15.02
C GLU A 197 -12.43 15.60 -13.50
N SER A 198 -13.36 14.84 -12.92
CA SER A 198 -13.64 14.84 -11.49
C SER A 198 -12.41 14.48 -10.64
N VAL A 199 -11.60 13.51 -11.08
CA VAL A 199 -10.35 13.13 -10.42
C VAL A 199 -9.28 14.21 -10.57
N ALA A 200 -9.19 14.85 -11.74
CA ALA A 200 -8.24 15.92 -12.00
C ALA A 200 -8.55 17.16 -11.16
N ILE A 201 -9.81 17.58 -11.08
CA ILE A 201 -10.25 18.71 -10.24
C ILE A 201 -9.90 18.44 -8.79
N PHE A 202 -10.26 17.27 -8.25
CA PHE A 202 -9.91 16.89 -6.87
C PHE A 202 -8.40 16.97 -6.61
N ALA A 203 -7.59 16.43 -7.53
CA ALA A 203 -6.13 16.43 -7.39
C ALA A 203 -5.56 17.86 -7.47
N LEU A 204 -6.07 18.70 -8.38
CA LEU A 204 -5.67 20.09 -8.52
C LEU A 204 -6.02 20.92 -7.30
N GLU A 205 -7.24 20.80 -6.77
CA GLU A 205 -7.64 21.47 -5.53
C GLU A 205 -6.76 21.07 -4.36
N HIS A 206 -6.44 19.78 -4.23
CA HIS A 206 -5.55 19.32 -3.17
C HIS A 206 -4.15 19.92 -3.30
N LEU A 207 -3.56 19.90 -4.51
CA LEU A 207 -2.23 20.44 -4.79
C LEU A 207 -2.19 21.96 -4.64
N ALA A 208 -3.21 22.69 -5.09
CA ALA A 208 -3.28 24.14 -4.97
C ALA A 208 -3.33 24.57 -3.49
N ASN A 209 -4.06 23.84 -2.65
CA ASN A 209 -4.20 24.16 -1.24
C ASN A 209 -2.95 23.80 -0.39
N HIS A 210 -2.21 22.75 -0.76
CA HIS A 210 -1.13 22.22 0.08
C HIS A 210 0.27 22.40 -0.52
N TYR A 211 0.38 22.46 -1.85
CA TYR A 211 1.64 22.56 -2.59
C TYR A 211 1.57 23.59 -3.73
N PRO A 212 1.08 24.82 -3.49
CA PRO A 212 0.84 25.81 -4.55
C PRO A 212 2.11 26.14 -5.33
N GLU A 213 3.25 26.32 -4.66
CA GLU A 213 4.52 26.67 -5.30
C GLU A 213 5.03 25.57 -6.24
N ALA A 214 4.92 24.31 -5.81
CA ALA A 214 5.30 23.16 -6.62
C ALA A 214 4.37 23.03 -7.85
N LEU A 215 3.07 23.29 -7.66
CA LEU A 215 2.09 23.31 -8.75
C LEU A 215 2.41 24.42 -9.77
N ALA A 216 2.67 25.66 -9.30
CA ALA A 216 3.07 26.78 -10.15
C ALA A 216 4.31 26.44 -10.97
N THR A 217 5.35 25.98 -10.28
CA THR A 217 6.64 25.68 -10.89
C THR A 217 6.51 24.60 -11.96
N ARG A 218 5.76 23.53 -11.66
CA ARG A 218 5.61 22.37 -12.56
C ARG A 218 4.85 22.70 -13.84
N PHE A 219 3.86 23.58 -13.76
CA PHE A 219 2.99 23.96 -14.88
C PHE A 219 3.28 25.36 -15.44
N LYS A 220 4.29 26.05 -14.91
CA LYS A 220 4.66 27.43 -15.27
C LYS A 220 3.47 28.39 -15.13
N LEU A 221 2.71 28.24 -14.05
CA LEU A 221 1.56 29.10 -13.75
C LEU A 221 2.05 30.37 -13.09
N ASP A 222 1.50 31.49 -13.52
CA ASP A 222 1.68 32.77 -12.85
C ASP A 222 0.48 33.05 -11.95
N PHE A 223 0.62 32.80 -10.65
CA PHE A 223 -0.46 33.05 -9.70
C PHE A 223 -0.72 34.54 -9.46
N SER A 224 0.13 35.45 -9.97
CA SER A 224 -0.18 36.90 -9.94
C SER A 224 -1.39 37.27 -10.81
N THR A 225 -1.77 36.41 -11.76
CA THR A 225 -2.99 36.58 -12.58
C THR A 225 -4.27 36.02 -11.95
N PHE A 226 -4.18 35.27 -10.85
CA PHE A 226 -5.36 34.71 -10.20
C PHE A 226 -5.62 35.48 -8.89
N ASP A 227 -6.51 36.47 -8.95
CA ASP A 227 -7.14 37.06 -7.77
C ASP A 227 -7.95 35.95 -7.07
N LEU A 228 -7.30 35.17 -6.22
CA LEU A 228 -7.97 34.34 -5.24
C LEU A 228 -8.55 35.30 -4.20
N GLN A 229 -9.71 35.88 -4.52
CA GLN A 229 -10.54 36.54 -3.53
C GLN A 229 -10.76 35.54 -2.41
N GLN A 230 -10.13 35.82 -1.27
CA GLN A 230 -10.41 35.14 -0.01
C GLN A 230 -11.83 35.53 0.38
N ASP A 231 -12.81 34.76 -0.08
CA ASP A 231 -14.12 34.78 0.53
C ASP A 231 -13.97 34.24 1.97
N LYS A 232 -14.21 35.17 2.89
CA LYS A 232 -14.20 34.99 4.36
C LYS A 232 -15.31 34.09 4.85
#